data_AF-A0A820NH65-F1
#
_entry.id   AF-A0A820NH65-F1
#
_cell.length_a   1.000
_cell.length_b   1.000
_cell.length_c   1.000
_cell.angle_alpha   90.00
_cell.angle_beta   90.00
_cell.angle_gamma   90.00
#
_symmetry.space_group_name_H-M   'P 1'
#
loop_
_entity.id
_entity.type
_entity.pdbx_description
1 polymer ?
#
loop_
_entity_poly.entity_id
_entity_poly.type
_entity_poly.pdbx_seq_one_letter_code
_entity_poly.pdbx_strand_id
1 'polypeptide(L)'
;MTSPLDIDDLSLSICPSSQSRPPTTIVFDCDFDKTLCPELKSLSNYSYTWSTIEAQQAQNYTSTAPSIDYSIGNKTGHYIWLNNSDSLQFGGVGNLQTSIFRFKQSDPAFCLNFQYYGFGASIQLNKLAVFALSEENEMSVQQVWPVNPINYIYTNNR
;
A
#
# COMPACT_ATOMS: atom_id res chain seq x y z
N MET A 1 -11.13 14.30 14.36
CA MET A 1 -11.20 12.91 13.89
C MET A 1 -10.17 12.77 12.80
N THR A 2 -9.19 11.90 13.00
CA THR A 2 -8.17 11.54 12.03
C THR A 2 -8.71 10.42 11.16
N SER A 3 -8.49 10.51 9.86
CA SER A 3 -8.90 9.49 8.91
C SER A 3 -7.81 8.44 8.74
N PRO A 4 -8.17 7.17 8.57
CA PRO A 4 -7.21 6.11 8.30
C PRO A 4 -6.49 6.38 6.99
N LEU A 5 -5.33 5.74 6.86
CA LEU A 5 -4.64 5.57 5.58
C LEU A 5 -4.88 4.13 5.16
N ASP A 6 -5.48 3.97 3.98
CA ASP A 6 -5.91 2.69 3.45
C ASP A 6 -5.13 2.39 2.17
N ILE A 7 -4.78 1.12 1.94
CA ILE A 7 -4.09 0.62 0.75
C ILE A 7 -4.87 -0.59 0.23
N ASP A 8 -4.97 -0.70 -1.09
CA ASP A 8 -5.63 -1.82 -1.76
C ASP A 8 -4.90 -2.16 -3.08
N ASP A 9 -5.17 -3.31 -3.68
CA ASP A 9 -4.65 -3.73 -5.00
C ASP A 9 -3.11 -3.60 -5.15
N LEU A 10 -2.35 -4.10 -4.17
CA LEU A 10 -0.89 -4.02 -4.16
C LEU A 10 -0.29 -5.13 -5.03
N SER A 11 0.36 -4.75 -6.12
CA SER A 11 1.04 -5.69 -7.01
C SER A 11 2.45 -5.27 -7.40
N LEU A 12 3.31 -6.26 -7.57
CA LEU A 12 4.65 -6.15 -8.14
C LEU A 12 4.70 -7.00 -9.41
N SER A 13 5.11 -6.39 -10.51
CA SER A 13 5.21 -7.06 -11.81
C SER A 13 6.49 -6.70 -12.53
N ILE A 14 6.87 -7.50 -13.52
CA ILE A 14 7.91 -7.11 -14.46
C ILE A 14 7.34 -6.00 -15.36
N CYS A 15 8.01 -4.85 -15.37
CA CYS A 15 7.61 -3.73 -16.22
C CYS A 15 7.60 -4.16 -17.69
N PRO A 16 6.54 -3.82 -18.45
CA PRO A 16 6.52 -4.11 -19.87
C PRO A 16 7.62 -3.30 -20.58
N SER A 17 8.29 -3.92 -21.56
CA SER A 17 9.32 -3.25 -22.38
C SER A 17 8.78 -2.08 -23.22
N SER A 18 7.45 -1.97 -23.34
CA SER A 18 6.73 -0.86 -23.97
C SER A 18 5.48 -0.53 -23.14
N GLN A 19 5.17 0.75 -23.00
CA GLN A 19 4.05 1.24 -22.16
C GLN A 19 2.65 0.81 -22.64
N SER A 20 2.53 0.16 -23.80
CA SER A 20 1.25 -0.26 -24.40
C SER A 20 0.84 -1.70 -24.10
N ARG A 21 1.61 -2.45 -23.30
CA ARG A 21 1.32 -3.86 -22.99
C ARG A 21 1.07 -4.03 -21.48
N PRO A 22 0.04 -4.79 -21.07
CA PRO A 22 -0.10 -5.16 -19.66
C PRO A 22 1.15 -5.91 -19.17
N PRO A 23 1.50 -5.81 -17.88
CA PRO A 23 2.63 -6.53 -17.32
C PRO A 23 2.50 -8.03 -17.60
N THR A 24 3.54 -8.62 -18.18
CA THR A 24 3.52 -10.03 -18.62
C THR A 24 3.83 -11.02 -17.52
N THR A 25 4.30 -10.56 -16.36
CA THR A 25 4.69 -11.43 -15.25
C THR A 25 4.39 -10.73 -13.93
N ILE A 26 3.43 -11.27 -13.20
CA ILE A 26 3.10 -10.86 -11.83
C ILE A 26 4.05 -11.62 -10.90
N VAL A 27 4.80 -10.87 -10.08
CA VAL A 27 5.71 -11.40 -9.06
C VAL A 27 4.96 -11.57 -7.74
N PHE A 28 4.09 -10.62 -7.44
CA PHE A 28 3.28 -10.55 -6.24
C PHE A 28 2.02 -9.76 -6.55
N ASP A 29 0.88 -10.18 -6.01
CA ASP A 29 -0.40 -9.51 -6.15
C ASP A 29 -1.25 -9.78 -4.92
N CYS A 30 -1.91 -8.74 -4.42
CA CYS A 30 -2.63 -8.74 -3.18
C CYS A 30 -3.80 -7.76 -3.26
N ASP A 31 -5.00 -8.33 -3.39
CA ASP A 31 -6.29 -7.65 -3.37
C ASP A 31 -6.94 -7.63 -1.98
N PHE A 32 -6.27 -8.21 -0.97
CA PHE A 32 -6.72 -8.38 0.42
C PHE A 32 -8.07 -9.14 0.62
N ASP A 33 -8.78 -9.48 -0.45
CA ASP A 33 -10.11 -10.07 -0.45
C ASP A 33 -10.10 -11.60 -0.41
N LYS A 34 -9.27 -12.21 -1.26
CA LYS A 34 -9.22 -13.67 -1.43
C LYS A 34 -7.97 -14.28 -0.85
N THR A 35 -6.92 -13.49 -0.71
CA THR A 35 -5.59 -13.95 -0.36
C THR A 35 -5.16 -13.28 0.93
N LEU A 36 -4.69 -14.06 1.91
CA LEU A 36 -4.17 -13.54 3.19
C LEU A 36 -2.86 -12.74 3.04
N CYS A 37 -2.49 -12.40 1.80
CA CYS A 37 -1.27 -11.73 1.37
C CYS A 37 -0.06 -12.11 2.24
N PRO A 38 0.30 -13.40 2.30
CA PRO A 38 1.25 -13.92 3.28
C PRO A 38 2.65 -13.31 3.14
N GLU A 39 2.95 -12.74 1.98
CA GLU A 39 4.18 -12.00 1.73
C GLU A 39 4.20 -10.65 2.44
N LEU A 40 3.06 -10.06 2.81
CA LEU A 40 2.98 -8.79 3.53
C LEU A 40 2.95 -9.00 5.04
N LYS A 41 3.76 -8.20 5.74
CA LYS A 41 3.82 -8.21 7.20
C LYS A 41 3.90 -6.80 7.75
N SER A 42 3.00 -6.49 8.68
CA SER A 42 3.16 -5.32 9.54
C SER A 42 4.26 -5.60 10.57
N LEU A 43 5.28 -4.76 10.63
CA LEU A 43 6.36 -4.92 11.60
C LEU A 43 5.94 -4.41 12.98
N SER A 44 6.14 -5.23 14.01
CA SER A 44 5.65 -4.96 15.37
C SER A 44 6.51 -3.99 16.18
N ASN A 45 7.70 -3.62 15.70
CA ASN A 45 8.59 -2.64 16.34
C ASN A 45 8.24 -1.18 16.00
N TYR A 46 7.16 -0.97 15.25
CA TYR A 46 6.65 0.33 14.83
C TYR A 46 5.39 0.72 15.62
N SER A 47 5.11 2.02 15.70
CA SER A 47 4.01 2.58 16.50
C SER A 47 2.62 2.14 16.04
N TYR A 48 2.48 1.84 14.75
CA TYR A 48 1.19 1.48 14.16
C TYR A 48 1.25 0.13 13.45
N THR A 49 0.14 -0.60 13.55
CA THR A 49 -0.03 -1.91 12.91
C THR A 49 -1.00 -1.79 11.75
N TRP A 50 -0.58 -2.25 10.58
CA TRP A 50 -1.45 -2.45 9.44
C TRP A 50 -2.30 -3.69 9.64
N SER A 51 -3.60 -3.61 9.34
CA SER A 51 -4.53 -4.73 9.48
C SER A 51 -5.48 -4.79 8.29
N THR A 52 -5.93 -5.98 7.90
CA THR A 52 -6.98 -6.12 6.88
C THR A 52 -8.33 -5.84 7.53
N ILE A 53 -9.21 -5.13 6.83
CA ILE A 53 -10.57 -4.85 7.29
C ILE A 53 -11.56 -4.91 6.13
N GLU A 54 -12.76 -5.43 6.40
CA GLU A 54 -13.90 -5.36 5.49
C GLU A 54 -14.41 -3.92 5.41
N ALA A 55 -14.69 -3.40 4.21
CA ALA A 55 -15.12 -2.02 4.01
C ALA A 55 -16.37 -1.65 4.85
N GLN A 56 -17.36 -2.54 4.93
CA GLN A 56 -18.54 -2.33 5.78
C GLN A 56 -18.19 -2.22 7.27
N GLN A 57 -17.18 -2.94 7.75
CA GLN A 57 -16.75 -2.90 9.15
C GLN A 57 -15.98 -1.63 9.46
N ALA A 58 -15.14 -1.16 8.53
CA ALA A 58 -14.40 0.08 8.69
C ALA A 58 -15.31 1.30 8.92
N GLN A 59 -16.48 1.33 8.26
CA GLN A 59 -17.51 2.36 8.48
C GLN A 59 -18.04 2.40 9.92
N ASN A 60 -17.98 1.30 10.67
CA ASN A 60 -18.40 1.28 12.08
C ASN A 60 -17.37 1.95 12.99
N TYR A 61 -16.10 2.03 12.58
CA TYR A 61 -15.04 2.71 13.32
C TYR A 61 -14.96 4.19 12.97
N THR A 62 -15.10 4.53 11.69
CA THR A 62 -15.05 5.92 11.23
C THR A 62 -15.77 6.08 9.90
N SER A 63 -16.56 7.15 9.79
CA SER A 63 -17.25 7.52 8.54
C SER A 63 -16.31 8.03 7.45
N THR A 64 -15.02 8.20 7.75
CA THR A 64 -14.02 8.68 6.79
C THR A 64 -13.23 7.56 6.13
N ALA A 65 -13.42 6.30 6.54
CA ALA A 65 -12.84 5.16 5.83
C ALA A 65 -13.54 4.96 4.46
N PRO A 66 -12.92 4.26 3.51
CA PRO A 66 -13.62 3.78 2.32
C PRO A 66 -14.87 2.97 2.69
N SER A 67 -15.99 3.21 1.99
CA SER A 67 -17.25 2.48 2.23
C SER A 67 -17.40 1.24 1.36
N ILE A 68 -16.56 1.14 0.34
CA ILE A 68 -16.44 0.02 -0.58
C ILE A 68 -14.96 -0.27 -0.81
N ASP A 69 -14.68 -1.54 -1.03
CA ASP A 69 -13.40 -2.04 -1.50
C ASP A 69 -13.15 -1.67 -2.97
N TYR A 70 -11.89 -1.45 -3.37
CA TYR A 70 -11.58 -1.06 -4.74
C TYR A 70 -11.61 -2.26 -5.69
N SER A 71 -11.05 -3.39 -5.26
CA SER A 71 -10.91 -4.64 -6.04
C SER A 71 -12.25 -5.14 -6.59
N ILE A 72 -13.27 -5.29 -5.73
CA ILE A 72 -14.59 -5.82 -6.09
C ILE A 72 -15.70 -4.75 -6.11
N GLY A 73 -15.37 -3.50 -5.76
CA GLY A 73 -16.26 -2.35 -5.89
C GLY A 73 -17.49 -2.43 -4.99
N ASN A 74 -17.41 -3.11 -3.85
CA ASN A 74 -18.53 -3.24 -2.93
C ASN A 74 -18.08 -3.36 -1.47
N LYS A 75 -19.06 -3.33 -0.57
CA LYS A 75 -18.84 -3.24 0.87
C LYS A 75 -18.35 -4.52 1.57
N THR A 76 -18.45 -5.67 0.91
CA THR A 76 -17.98 -6.95 1.47
C THR A 76 -16.53 -7.23 1.14
N GLY A 77 -15.90 -6.35 0.36
CA GLY A 77 -14.49 -6.48 0.06
C GLY A 77 -13.61 -5.94 1.19
N HIS A 78 -12.31 -6.18 1.08
CA HIS A 78 -11.33 -5.92 2.12
C HIS A 78 -10.15 -5.15 1.56
N TYR A 79 -9.63 -4.24 2.38
CA TYR A 79 -8.38 -3.54 2.12
C TYR A 79 -7.52 -3.56 3.38
N ILE A 80 -6.25 -3.16 3.27
CA ILE A 80 -5.39 -2.99 4.44
C ILE A 80 -5.42 -1.54 4.89
N TRP A 81 -5.61 -1.32 6.19
CA TRP A 81 -5.68 0.02 6.76
C TRP A 81 -4.76 0.18 7.95
N LEU A 82 -4.38 1.44 8.17
CA LEU A 82 -3.75 1.88 9.39
C LEU A 82 -4.81 2.55 10.27
N ASN A 83 -5.40 1.80 11.20
CA ASN A 83 -6.37 2.36 12.13
C ASN A 83 -5.68 3.38 13.05
N ASN A 84 -6.06 4.65 12.92
CA ASN A 84 -5.54 5.77 13.68
C ASN A 84 -6.67 6.57 14.36
N SER A 85 -7.82 5.95 14.63
CA SER A 85 -9.02 6.65 15.13
C SER A 85 -8.82 7.32 16.49
N ASP A 86 -7.93 6.78 17.33
CA ASP A 86 -7.94 7.08 18.77
C ASP A 86 -6.77 7.94 19.27
N SER A 87 -5.68 8.08 18.52
CA SER A 87 -4.64 9.11 18.73
C SER A 87 -3.45 8.91 17.79
N LEU A 88 -3.24 9.84 16.85
CA LEU A 88 -1.97 9.91 16.15
C LEU A 88 -0.89 10.47 17.11
N GLN A 89 0.03 9.62 17.55
CA GLN A 89 1.32 10.04 18.08
C GLN A 89 2.08 10.77 16.96
N PHE A 90 2.46 12.01 17.21
CA PHE A 90 3.26 12.77 16.26
C PHE A 90 4.57 12.03 15.97
N GLY A 91 4.84 11.76 14.69
CA GLY A 91 6.01 11.00 14.25
C GLY A 91 5.88 9.48 14.37
N GLY A 92 4.71 8.94 14.74
CA GLY A 92 4.45 7.51 14.69
C GLY A 92 4.50 6.98 13.26
N VAL A 93 5.03 5.77 13.08
CA VAL A 93 5.16 5.10 11.78
C VAL A 93 4.50 3.74 11.87
N GLY A 94 3.81 3.33 10.80
CA GLY A 94 3.40 1.94 10.57
C GLY A 94 4.16 1.41 9.37
N ASN A 95 4.90 0.31 9.55
CA ASN A 95 5.68 -0.28 8.47
C ASN A 95 5.00 -1.55 7.97
N LEU A 96 4.70 -1.57 6.67
CA LEU A 96 4.23 -2.74 5.94
C LEU A 96 5.37 -3.19 5.03
N GLN A 97 5.84 -4.42 5.21
CA GLN A 97 6.97 -4.95 4.46
C GLN A 97 6.56 -6.20 3.68
N THR A 98 7.01 -6.32 2.44
CA THR A 98 6.94 -7.58 1.71
C THR A 98 8.03 -8.55 2.18
N SER A 99 7.87 -9.82 1.84
CA SER A 99 8.95 -10.80 1.85
C SER A 99 10.05 -10.37 0.88
N ILE A 100 11.27 -10.87 1.10
CA ILE A 100 12.41 -10.58 0.23
C ILE A 100 12.20 -11.30 -1.11
N PHE A 101 12.02 -10.52 -2.17
CA PHE A 101 12.10 -11.02 -3.53
C PHE A 101 13.55 -10.92 -4.01
N ARG A 102 14.11 -12.05 -4.46
CA ARG A 102 15.50 -12.09 -4.96
C ARG A 102 15.52 -11.86 -6.45
N PHE A 103 16.22 -10.81 -6.87
CA PHE A 103 16.39 -10.45 -8.27
C PHE A 103 17.88 -10.34 -8.61
N LYS A 104 18.22 -10.58 -9.87
CA LYS A 104 19.54 -10.34 -10.43
C LYS A 104 19.56 -8.94 -11.03
N GLN A 105 20.74 -8.32 -11.07
CA GLN A 105 20.93 -7.03 -11.75
C GLN A 105 20.61 -7.09 -13.25
N SER A 106 20.66 -8.28 -13.86
CA SER A 106 20.24 -8.54 -15.24
C SER A 106 18.72 -8.67 -15.43
N ASP A 107 17.95 -8.72 -14.34
CA ASP A 107 16.50 -8.86 -14.43
C ASP A 107 15.87 -7.56 -14.94
N PRO A 108 14.74 -7.63 -15.65
CA PRO A 108 14.07 -6.43 -16.13
C PRO A 108 13.54 -5.59 -14.95
N ALA A 109 13.28 -4.31 -15.21
CA ALA A 109 12.73 -3.40 -14.20
C ALA A 109 11.39 -3.91 -13.63
N PHE A 110 11.14 -3.61 -12.36
CA PHE A 110 9.88 -3.95 -11.68
C PHE A 110 8.96 -2.74 -11.56
N CYS A 111 7.66 -3.02 -11.68
CA CYS A 111 6.59 -2.05 -11.62
C CYS A 111 5.75 -2.36 -10.38
N LEU A 112 5.73 -1.41 -9.45
CA LEU A 112 4.86 -1.43 -8.28
C LEU A 112 3.57 -0.68 -8.61
N ASN A 113 2.43 -1.32 -8.33
CA ASN A 113 1.10 -0.72 -8.45
C ASN A 113 0.36 -0.90 -7.13
N PHE A 114 -0.39 0.11 -6.71
CA PHE A 114 -1.27 0.06 -5.55
C PHE A 114 -2.30 1.18 -5.62
N GLN A 115 -3.45 0.95 -5.00
CA GLN A 115 -4.41 1.97 -4.64
C GLN A 115 -4.16 2.43 -3.22
N TYR A 116 -4.38 3.70 -2.94
CA TYR A 116 -4.36 4.22 -1.58
C TYR A 116 -5.43 5.28 -1.40
N TYR A 117 -5.95 5.37 -0.19
CA TYR A 117 -6.95 6.34 0.19
C TYR A 117 -6.60 7.01 1.52
N GLY A 118 -6.86 8.30 1.60
CA GLY A 118 -6.76 9.08 2.83
C GLY A 118 -7.71 10.26 2.74
N PHE A 119 -8.46 10.54 3.80
CA PHE A 119 -9.54 11.53 3.76
C PHE A 119 -9.16 12.86 4.42
N GLY A 120 -9.57 13.97 3.79
CA GLY A 120 -9.48 15.32 4.35
C GLY A 120 -8.06 15.76 4.74
N ALA A 121 -7.95 16.47 5.86
CA ALA A 121 -6.66 16.96 6.37
C ALA A 121 -5.66 15.84 6.71
N SER A 122 -6.13 14.59 6.85
CA SER A 122 -5.26 13.45 7.12
C SER A 122 -4.35 13.10 5.96
N ILE A 123 -4.68 13.46 4.71
CA ILE A 123 -3.75 13.25 3.58
C ILE A 123 -2.51 14.16 3.66
N GLN A 124 -2.62 15.29 4.37
CA GLN A 124 -1.51 16.22 4.59
C GLN A 124 -0.69 15.86 5.83
N LEU A 125 -1.31 15.19 6.81
CA LEU A 125 -0.69 14.78 8.07
C LEU A 125 -0.07 13.38 7.99
N ASN A 126 -0.69 12.47 7.24
CA ASN A 126 -0.23 11.10 7.04
C ASN A 126 0.54 11.05 5.71
N LYS A 127 1.83 10.71 5.79
CA LYS A 127 2.66 10.53 4.59
C LYS A 127 2.80 9.05 4.31
N LEU A 128 2.41 8.64 3.10
CA LEU A 128 2.76 7.33 2.57
C LEU A 128 4.07 7.45 1.79
N ALA A 129 5.01 6.54 2.04
CA ALA A 129 6.26 6.46 1.31
C ALA A 129 6.61 4.99 1.06
N VAL A 130 7.17 4.71 -0.11
CA VAL A 130 7.61 3.37 -0.49
C VAL A 130 9.13 3.36 -0.56
N PHE A 131 9.73 2.32 0.00
CA PHE A 131 11.16 2.10 0.00
C PHE A 131 11.50 0.77 -0.66
N ALA A 132 12.53 0.75 -1.48
CA ALA A 132 13.18 -0.46 -1.96
C ALA A 132 14.38 -0.76 -1.08
N LEU A 133 14.47 -2.00 -0.60
CA LEU A 133 15.62 -2.52 0.13
C LEU A 133 16.44 -3.40 -0.82
N SER A 134 17.75 -3.16 -0.88
CA SER A 134 18.70 -4.00 -1.62
C SER A 134 19.74 -4.57 -0.66
N GLU A 135 20.06 -5.85 -0.81
CA GLU A 135 21.07 -6.58 -0.03
C GLU A 135 22.32 -6.91 -0.87
N GLU A 136 22.50 -6.27 -2.03
CA GLU A 136 23.67 -6.52 -2.89
C GLU A 136 24.94 -5.94 -2.26
N ASN A 137 25.82 -6.81 -1.75
CA ASN A 137 27.08 -6.52 -1.03
C ASN A 137 26.91 -5.80 0.33
N GLU A 138 26.05 -4.78 0.39
CA GLU A 138 25.68 -4.04 1.61
C GLU A 138 24.17 -3.75 1.61
N MET A 139 23.57 -3.71 2.79
CA MET A 139 22.16 -3.30 2.91
C MET A 139 22.02 -1.82 2.56
N SER A 140 21.19 -1.53 1.56
CA SER A 140 20.81 -0.17 1.17
C SER A 140 19.30 -0.03 1.12
N VAL A 141 18.82 1.16 1.48
CA VAL A 141 17.39 1.50 1.46
C VAL A 141 17.24 2.78 0.65
N GLN A 142 16.39 2.73 -0.38
CA GLN A 142 16.10 3.88 -1.24
C GLN A 142 14.60 4.16 -1.24
N GLN A 143 14.20 5.41 -1.02
CA GLN A 143 12.82 5.81 -1.25
C GLN A 143 12.52 5.84 -2.75
N VAL A 144 11.49 5.11 -3.17
CA VAL A 144 11.08 4.98 -4.59
C VAL A 144 9.74 5.68 -4.88
N TRP A 145 8.96 6.01 -3.84
CA TRP A 145 7.74 6.80 -4.00
C TRP A 145 7.44 7.63 -2.72
N PRO A 146 6.89 8.86 -2.84
CA PRO A 146 6.60 9.59 -4.08
C PRO A 146 7.88 10.00 -4.83
N VAL A 147 7.88 9.83 -6.16
CA VAL A 147 8.91 10.37 -7.06
C VAL A 147 8.68 11.87 -7.25
N ASN A 148 9.75 12.65 -7.34
CA ASN A 148 9.69 14.07 -7.69
C ASN A 148 9.98 14.27 -9.20
N PRO A 149 9.18 15.05 -9.94
CA PRO A 149 7.94 15.69 -9.49
C PRO A 149 6.85 14.64 -9.23
N ILE A 150 6.02 14.91 -8.22
CA ILE A 150 4.90 14.07 -7.81
C ILE A 150 3.98 13.88 -9.02
N ASN A 151 4.04 12.72 -9.67
CA ASN A 151 3.01 12.32 -10.61
C ASN A 151 1.76 12.06 -9.79
N TYR A 152 0.76 12.94 -9.93
CA TYR A 152 -0.57 12.75 -9.33
C TYR A 152 -1.07 11.36 -9.68
N ILE A 153 -1.17 10.49 -8.67
CA ILE A 153 -1.96 9.27 -8.78
C ILE A 153 -3.41 9.73 -8.71
N TYR A 154 -4.18 9.36 -9.72
CA TYR A 154 -5.62 9.60 -9.76
C TYR A 154 -6.26 8.90 -8.55
N THR A 155 -6.58 9.65 -7.50
CA THR A 155 -7.59 9.19 -6.56
C THR A 155 -8.91 9.24 -7.33
N ASN A 156 -9.33 8.13 -7.91
CA ASN A 156 -10.73 7.98 -8.29
C ASN A 156 -11.52 8.01 -6.99
N ASN A 157 -11.92 9.20 -6.56
CA ASN A 157 -12.94 9.38 -5.55
C ASN A 157 -14.22 8.74 -6.11
N ARG A 158 -14.48 7.49 -5.74
CA ARG A 158 -15.82 6.90 -5.77
C ARG A 158 -16.28 6.71 -4.34
#